data_AF-A0A8H4QKP5-F1
#
_entry.id   AF-A0A8H4QKP5-F1
#
_cell.length_a   1.000
_cell.length_b   1.000
_cell.length_c   1.000
_cell.angle_alpha   90.00
_cell.angle_beta   90.00
_cell.angle_gamma   90.00
#
_symmetry.space_group_name_H-M   'P 1'
#
loop_
_entity.id
_entity.type
_entity.pdbx_description
1 polymer ?
#
loop_
_entity_poly.entity_id
_entity_poly.type
_entity_poly.pdbx_seq_one_letter_code
_entity_poly.pdbx_strand_id
1 'polypeptide(L)'
;MRLLERKPDGSLVFRESTDTDVPAYAILSHTWLANNNEEVSFQDVEAGTGKSKAGWRKIQFCADKAATDSLRYFWIDACCIDKKNSTELSKAINSMFRWYQKAARCYVYLTDVSTYDGKDAPQQCLFHWEATFRKSRWFTRGWTLQELLAPTLVDFFSLEGERLGSKLSLEVIIHDITGIPRAALRGEPLDGFSSDERMSWASYRHTKEEEDQVYSLLGIFDVSMPLIYGEGKEKAYKRLQEEIEKIYRGDNSDQFAVGFDLFAIPEAAQFVARENELAEMHRLLHGHKFRSVVVLHGLGGIGKTQLAIKYTTRHKEKYTGVFWLNANNEDSLKLGFRDIAQHVLEDQKGKPSTSTLANVDLDGNLDQVVTAVKTWLNLQRNTRWLMIYDNYDNPRTPDNLDRSAVDIRGFLPRADHGSIIITTRSAQVSQGHYIHVRKLANIHEGLEILSNTSKRENIEKDRDAIALVKELDGLPLALSAAGAYLEHVTTNFSDYLRLYKTSWLKLQRTSPQLSSYEDRSLHTTWQITFDRIEQQNAASAKLLKLWSYFDRRDVWFELIRHINSADDEWIQKLTKDELNFNEAVALLCRFGLVDADRSPQHQFGSGGAWQGWP
;
A
#
# COMPACT_ATOMS: atom_id res chain seq x y z
N MET A 1 6.49 34.71 -5.24
CA MET A 1 5.06 34.53 -4.89
C MET A 1 4.45 35.91 -4.65
N ARG A 2 3.20 36.17 -5.06
CA ARG A 2 2.51 37.45 -4.80
C ARG A 2 1.43 37.25 -3.74
N LEU A 3 1.47 38.04 -2.68
CA LEU A 3 0.52 37.99 -1.56
C LEU A 3 -0.39 39.22 -1.56
N LEU A 4 -1.55 39.09 -0.93
CA LEU A 4 -2.41 40.21 -0.59
C LEU A 4 -2.16 40.66 0.85
N GLU A 5 -2.21 41.97 1.06
CA GLU A 5 -2.18 42.61 2.37
C GLU A 5 -3.41 43.49 2.51
N ARG A 6 -4.14 43.34 3.62
CA ARG A 6 -5.20 44.27 4.00
C ARG A 6 -4.60 45.44 4.79
N LYS A 7 -4.72 46.64 4.25
CA LYS A 7 -4.33 47.88 4.93
C LYS A 7 -5.36 48.27 6.00
N PRO A 8 -5.00 49.13 6.97
CA PRO A 8 -5.92 49.59 8.01
C PRO A 8 -7.20 50.28 7.47
N ASP A 9 -7.13 50.89 6.29
CA ASP A 9 -8.27 51.50 5.59
C ASP A 9 -9.17 50.48 4.87
N GLY A 10 -8.86 49.19 4.98
CA GLY A 10 -9.58 48.10 4.32
C GLY A 10 -9.24 47.90 2.85
N SER A 11 -8.31 48.67 2.28
CA SER A 11 -7.80 48.44 0.93
C SER A 11 -6.93 47.18 0.88
N LEU A 12 -6.93 46.53 -0.28
CA LEU A 12 -6.09 45.37 -0.55
C LEU A 12 -4.96 45.79 -1.48
N VAL A 13 -3.72 45.48 -1.10
CA VAL A 13 -2.55 45.73 -1.95
C VAL A 13 -1.78 44.45 -2.16
N PHE A 14 -1.09 44.37 -3.30
CA PHE A 14 -0.15 43.28 -3.55
C PHE A 14 1.18 43.52 -2.85
N ARG A 15 1.75 42.46 -2.29
CA ARG A 15 3.15 42.37 -1.86
C ARG A 15 3.84 41.28 -2.69
N GLU A 16 4.82 41.66 -3.49
CA GLU A 16 5.70 40.68 -4.12
C GLU A 16 6.72 40.15 -3.11
N SER A 17 6.95 38.85 -3.15
CA SER A 17 7.92 38.16 -2.28
C SER A 17 8.84 37.30 -3.15
N THR A 18 10.14 37.37 -2.89
CA THR A 18 11.13 36.44 -3.45
C THR A 18 11.04 35.09 -2.75
N ASP A 19 11.58 34.03 -3.34
CA ASP A 19 11.46 32.67 -2.79
C ASP A 19 12.19 32.48 -1.43
N THR A 20 13.05 33.43 -1.05
CA THR A 20 13.82 33.45 0.21
C THR A 20 13.23 34.35 1.30
N ASP A 21 12.28 35.24 0.98
CA ASP A 21 11.65 36.18 1.93
C ASP A 21 10.12 36.13 1.80
N VAL A 22 9.55 34.94 2.03
CA VAL A 22 8.10 34.76 2.08
C VAL A 22 7.64 34.88 3.55
N PRO A 23 6.85 35.91 3.92
CA PRO A 23 6.36 36.08 5.29
C PRO A 23 5.36 34.97 5.65
N ALA A 24 4.95 34.86 6.92
CA ALA A 24 3.82 34.02 7.27
C ALA A 24 2.53 34.54 6.60
N TYR A 25 1.77 33.65 5.96
CA TYR A 25 0.51 33.97 5.27
C TYR A 25 -0.56 32.90 5.48
N ALA A 26 -1.82 33.33 5.36
CA ALA A 26 -2.96 32.44 5.17
C ALA A 26 -3.15 32.10 3.68
N ILE A 27 -3.72 30.94 3.38
CA ILE A 27 -4.05 30.55 2.01
C ILE A 27 -5.53 30.14 1.93
N LEU A 28 -6.23 30.57 0.87
CA LEU A 28 -7.63 30.23 0.67
C LEU A 28 -7.78 29.07 -0.31
N SER A 29 -8.30 27.95 0.18
CA SER A 29 -8.83 26.89 -0.65
C SER A 29 -10.32 27.12 -0.89
N HIS A 30 -10.74 27.10 -2.15
CA HIS A 30 -12.12 27.37 -2.50
C HIS A 30 -12.49 26.77 -3.84
N THR A 31 -13.78 26.86 -4.17
CA THR A 31 -14.27 26.48 -5.48
C THR A 31 -14.69 27.71 -6.28
N TRP A 32 -14.29 27.73 -7.55
CA TRP A 32 -14.61 28.82 -8.47
C TRP A 32 -16.11 28.96 -8.67
N LEU A 33 -16.60 30.19 -8.85
CA LEU A 33 -18.00 30.42 -9.21
C LEU A 33 -18.28 29.84 -10.60
N ALA A 34 -19.54 29.43 -10.84
CA ALA A 34 -19.93 28.86 -12.13
C ALA A 34 -19.77 29.88 -13.27
N ASN A 35 -20.01 31.16 -12.98
CA ASN A 35 -19.72 32.27 -13.87
C ASN A 35 -18.34 32.87 -13.54
N ASN A 36 -17.34 32.59 -14.37
CA ASN A 36 -15.97 33.10 -14.18
C ASN A 36 -15.88 34.63 -14.18
N ASN A 37 -16.83 35.36 -14.79
CA ASN A 37 -16.82 36.82 -14.78
C ASN A 37 -17.13 37.40 -13.39
N GLU A 38 -17.79 36.61 -12.53
CA GLU A 38 -18.07 36.95 -11.14
C GLU A 38 -16.92 36.58 -10.20
N GLU A 39 -15.88 35.89 -10.68
CA GLU A 39 -14.66 35.68 -9.91
C GLU A 39 -13.78 36.93 -9.99
N VAL A 40 -13.15 37.28 -8.87
CA VAL A 40 -12.24 38.44 -8.81
C VAL A 40 -10.87 37.99 -9.30
N SER A 41 -10.42 38.58 -10.40
CA SER A 41 -9.13 38.30 -11.02
C SER A 41 -8.02 39.22 -10.49
N PHE A 42 -6.77 38.95 -10.87
CA PHE A 42 -5.64 39.83 -10.61
C PHE A 42 -5.89 41.26 -11.09
N GLN A 43 -6.40 41.41 -12.33
CA GLN A 43 -6.67 42.72 -12.92
C GLN A 43 -7.76 43.50 -12.18
N ASP A 44 -8.76 42.80 -11.61
CA ASP A 44 -9.83 43.44 -10.85
C ASP A 44 -9.32 44.02 -9.51
N VAL A 45 -8.33 43.38 -8.90
CA VAL A 45 -7.69 43.89 -7.68
C VAL A 45 -6.79 45.07 -8.01
N GLU A 46 -5.97 44.98 -9.06
CA GLU A 46 -5.15 46.11 -9.53
C GLU A 46 -5.98 47.35 -9.87
N ALA A 47 -7.11 47.16 -10.57
CA ALA A 47 -8.01 48.24 -10.95
C ALA A 47 -8.95 48.70 -9.83
N GLY A 48 -9.02 47.98 -8.70
CA GLY A 48 -9.94 48.25 -7.60
C GLY A 48 -11.42 47.98 -7.93
N THR A 49 -11.72 47.25 -9.01
CA THR A 49 -13.08 46.97 -9.51
C THR A 49 -13.68 45.68 -8.95
N GLY A 50 -12.91 44.87 -8.23
CA GLY A 50 -13.34 43.56 -7.74
C GLY A 50 -14.52 43.57 -6.75
N LYS A 51 -14.74 44.69 -6.03
CA LYS A 51 -15.76 44.80 -4.97
C LYS A 51 -17.20 44.54 -5.43
N SER A 52 -17.50 44.76 -6.71
CA SER A 52 -18.84 44.57 -7.26
C SER A 52 -19.14 43.12 -7.66
N LYS A 53 -18.12 42.25 -7.69
CA LYS A 53 -18.25 40.86 -8.14
C LYS A 53 -18.63 39.93 -6.98
N ALA A 54 -19.43 38.89 -7.24
CA ALA A 54 -19.84 37.96 -6.20
C ALA A 54 -18.64 37.24 -5.52
N GLY A 55 -17.56 37.00 -6.26
CA GLY A 55 -16.32 36.40 -5.74
C GLY A 55 -15.63 37.23 -4.65
N TRP A 56 -15.93 38.53 -4.54
CA TRP A 56 -15.35 39.41 -3.52
C TRP A 56 -15.59 38.90 -2.09
N ARG A 57 -16.73 38.24 -1.84
CA ARG A 57 -17.06 37.66 -0.53
C ARG A 57 -16.01 36.66 -0.05
N LYS A 58 -15.39 35.90 -0.97
CA LYS A 58 -14.33 34.92 -0.64
C LYS A 58 -13.05 35.61 -0.21
N ILE A 59 -12.67 36.70 -0.91
CA ILE A 59 -11.51 37.51 -0.58
C ILE A 59 -11.71 38.18 0.78
N GLN A 60 -12.88 38.77 1.00
CA GLN A 60 -13.21 39.41 2.27
C GLN A 60 -13.17 38.41 3.43
N PHE A 61 -13.81 37.24 3.27
CA PHE A 61 -13.75 36.16 4.25
C PHE A 61 -12.31 35.78 4.60
N CYS A 62 -11.45 35.55 3.60
CA CYS A 62 -10.06 35.18 3.82
C CYS A 62 -9.29 36.30 4.56
N ALA A 63 -9.48 37.55 4.15
CA ALA A 63 -8.84 38.70 4.79
C ALA A 63 -9.28 38.88 6.26
N ASP A 64 -10.56 38.71 6.55
CA ASP A 64 -11.12 38.81 7.90
C ASP A 64 -10.61 37.68 8.81
N LYS A 65 -10.56 36.43 8.30
CA LYS A 65 -10.03 35.29 9.06
C LYS A 65 -8.53 35.36 9.26
N ALA A 66 -7.77 35.73 8.23
CA ALA A 66 -6.33 35.96 8.35
C ALA A 66 -6.02 37.01 9.42
N ALA A 67 -6.74 38.14 9.44
CA ALA A 67 -6.59 39.16 10.47
C ALA A 67 -6.92 38.64 11.88
N THR A 68 -7.98 37.84 12.01
CA THR A 68 -8.38 37.20 13.29
C THR A 68 -7.28 36.28 13.82
N ASP A 69 -6.62 35.54 12.92
CA ASP A 69 -5.50 34.65 13.25
C ASP A 69 -4.14 35.36 13.26
N SER A 70 -4.12 36.70 13.29
CA SER A 70 -2.90 37.53 13.32
C SER A 70 -1.95 37.34 12.12
N LEU A 71 -2.49 36.94 10.97
CA LEU A 71 -1.78 36.85 9.70
C LEU A 71 -2.05 38.09 8.86
N ARG A 72 -0.99 38.89 8.64
CA ARG A 72 -1.06 40.13 7.85
C ARG A 72 -1.24 39.88 6.36
N TYR A 73 -0.75 38.73 5.87
CA TYR A 73 -0.72 38.40 4.46
C TYR A 73 -1.58 37.18 4.16
N PHE A 74 -2.18 37.15 2.98
CA PHE A 74 -2.93 35.99 2.52
C PHE A 74 -2.80 35.78 1.01
N TRP A 75 -3.11 34.58 0.54
CA TRP A 75 -3.01 34.19 -0.86
C TRP A 75 -4.28 33.52 -1.36
N ILE A 76 -4.66 33.83 -2.59
CA ILE A 76 -5.84 33.30 -3.28
C ILE A 76 -5.50 33.11 -4.77
N ASP A 77 -5.62 31.90 -5.30
CA ASP A 77 -5.23 31.56 -6.69
C ASP A 77 -5.98 32.38 -7.75
N ALA A 78 -7.21 32.80 -7.46
CA ALA A 78 -8.03 33.61 -8.34
C ALA A 78 -7.45 34.98 -8.67
N CYS A 79 -6.83 35.65 -7.70
CA CYS A 79 -6.38 37.04 -7.84
C CYS A 79 -4.90 37.28 -7.53
N CYS A 80 -4.19 36.32 -6.93
CA CYS A 80 -2.75 36.46 -6.68
C CYS A 80 -1.88 36.01 -7.87
N ILE A 81 -2.45 35.30 -8.84
CA ILE A 81 -1.79 34.87 -10.07
C ILE A 81 -2.31 35.70 -11.24
N ASP A 82 -1.42 36.32 -12.00
CA ASP A 82 -1.79 36.86 -13.31
C ASP A 82 -1.91 35.73 -14.33
N LYS A 83 -3.14 35.23 -14.49
CA LYS A 83 -3.46 34.13 -15.41
C LYS A 83 -3.30 34.51 -16.89
N LYS A 84 -3.14 35.80 -17.23
CA LYS A 84 -2.83 36.24 -18.60
C LYS A 84 -1.35 36.11 -18.93
N ASN A 85 -0.50 36.02 -17.92
CA ASN A 85 0.94 35.80 -18.07
C ASN A 85 1.25 34.30 -18.00
N SER A 86 1.48 33.67 -19.15
CA SER A 86 1.71 32.22 -19.23
C SER A 86 2.96 31.76 -18.47
N THR A 87 4.00 32.58 -18.41
CA THR A 87 5.21 32.29 -17.62
C THR A 87 4.91 32.30 -16.13
N GLU A 88 4.15 33.30 -15.66
CA GLU A 88 3.71 33.36 -14.27
C GLU A 88 2.79 32.19 -13.92
N LEU A 89 1.81 31.89 -14.77
CA LEU A 89 0.87 30.78 -14.58
C LEU A 89 1.60 29.44 -14.47
N SER A 90 2.56 29.17 -15.37
CA SER A 90 3.38 27.96 -15.36
C SER A 90 4.21 27.85 -14.09
N LYS A 91 4.87 28.95 -13.67
CA LYS A 91 5.62 28.99 -12.41
C LYS A 91 4.70 28.75 -11.21
N ALA A 92 3.50 29.33 -11.23
CA ALA A 92 2.53 29.22 -10.13
C ALA A 92 2.03 27.79 -9.95
N ILE A 93 1.58 27.13 -11.03
CA ILE A 93 1.09 25.76 -10.98
C ILE A 93 2.17 24.78 -10.48
N ASN A 94 3.41 24.89 -10.98
CA ASN A 94 4.52 24.06 -10.51
C ASN A 94 4.95 24.37 -9.06
N SER A 95 4.54 25.52 -8.50
CA SER A 95 4.89 25.93 -7.13
C SER A 95 3.75 25.79 -6.14
N MET A 96 2.52 25.55 -6.60
CA MET A 96 1.31 25.73 -5.82
C MET A 96 1.25 24.80 -4.61
N PHE A 97 1.62 23.53 -4.79
CA PHE A 97 1.70 22.57 -3.69
C PHE A 97 2.63 23.08 -2.57
N ARG A 98 3.82 23.58 -2.93
CA ARG A 98 4.78 24.15 -1.98
C ARG A 98 4.23 25.41 -1.30
N TRP A 99 3.44 26.22 -2.00
CA TRP A 99 2.78 27.39 -1.41
C TRP A 99 1.68 26.99 -0.43
N TYR A 100 0.91 25.95 -0.71
CA TYR A 100 -0.04 25.39 0.27
C TYR A 100 0.68 24.76 1.47
N GLN A 101 1.77 24.03 1.23
CA GLN A 101 2.57 23.40 2.28
C GLN A 101 3.19 24.42 3.25
N LYS A 102 3.66 25.56 2.73
CA LYS A 102 4.28 26.63 3.54
C LYS A 102 3.30 27.61 4.18
N ALA A 103 2.00 27.51 3.86
CA ALA A 103 1.00 28.39 4.45
C ALA A 103 0.90 28.16 5.96
N ALA A 104 0.78 29.24 6.73
CA ALA A 104 0.60 29.13 8.18
C ALA A 104 -0.78 28.53 8.52
N ARG A 105 -1.81 28.86 7.72
CA ARG A 105 -3.14 28.25 7.76
C ARG A 105 -3.75 28.20 6.37
N CYS A 106 -4.46 27.12 6.08
CA CYS A 106 -5.34 26.97 4.93
C CYS A 106 -6.79 27.07 5.38
N TYR A 107 -7.53 28.03 4.83
CA TYR A 107 -8.96 28.17 5.05
C TYR A 107 -9.70 27.56 3.87
N VAL A 108 -10.55 26.57 4.13
CA VAL A 108 -11.45 26.00 3.13
C VAL A 108 -12.81 26.67 3.28
N TYR A 109 -13.20 27.48 2.31
CA TYR A 109 -14.48 28.20 2.33
C TYR A 109 -15.50 27.52 1.41
N LEU A 110 -16.50 26.87 2.01
CA LEU A 110 -17.49 26.06 1.32
C LEU A 110 -18.77 26.85 1.06
N THR A 111 -18.93 27.32 -0.17
CA THR A 111 -20.12 28.12 -0.56
C THR A 111 -21.40 27.31 -0.70
N ASP A 112 -21.32 25.97 -0.64
CA ASP A 112 -22.42 25.02 -0.81
C ASP A 112 -22.76 24.24 0.48
N VAL A 113 -22.19 24.64 1.61
CA VAL A 113 -22.47 24.08 2.93
C VAL A 113 -22.98 25.19 3.83
N SER A 114 -24.18 25.03 4.39
CA SER A 114 -24.79 25.99 5.31
C SER A 114 -24.96 25.35 6.69
N THR A 115 -24.82 26.17 7.73
CA THR A 115 -25.15 25.78 9.11
C THR A 115 -26.59 26.12 9.50
N TYR A 116 -27.36 26.78 8.63
CA TYR A 116 -28.73 27.21 8.89
C TYR A 116 -29.73 26.39 8.07
N ASP A 117 -30.81 25.97 8.72
CA ASP A 117 -31.91 25.27 8.05
C ASP A 117 -32.80 26.23 7.25
N GLY A 118 -33.18 25.80 6.04
CA GLY A 118 -34.46 26.23 5.47
C GLY A 118 -35.60 25.80 6.42
N LYS A 119 -36.62 26.65 6.58
CA LYS A 119 -37.60 26.71 7.69
C LYS A 119 -38.35 25.43 8.15
N ASP A 120 -38.06 24.22 7.67
CA ASP A 120 -38.90 23.02 7.85
C ASP A 120 -38.20 21.76 8.45
N ALA A 121 -37.01 21.86 9.06
CA ALA A 121 -36.34 20.68 9.64
C ALA A 121 -36.57 20.50 11.17
N PRO A 122 -36.91 19.28 11.65
CA PRO A 122 -37.14 19.02 13.08
C PRO A 122 -35.84 19.05 13.93
N GLN A 123 -35.94 19.69 15.10
CA GLN A 123 -34.89 20.10 16.05
C GLN A 123 -34.04 19.01 16.76
N GLN A 124 -33.82 17.82 16.19
CA GLN A 124 -33.21 16.69 16.94
C GLN A 124 -31.90 16.06 16.43
N CYS A 125 -31.17 16.63 15.47
CA CYS A 125 -29.86 16.08 15.08
C CYS A 125 -28.72 17.12 15.12
N LEU A 126 -27.77 16.91 16.03
CA LEU A 126 -26.63 17.80 16.35
C LEU A 126 -25.60 18.04 15.22
N PHE A 127 -25.76 17.51 14.00
CA PHE A 127 -24.78 17.63 12.91
C PHE A 127 -25.42 17.69 11.49
N HIS A 128 -26.40 18.58 11.26
CA HIS A 128 -27.07 18.67 9.95
C HIS A 128 -26.15 19.09 8.79
N TRP A 129 -25.18 19.98 9.05
CA TRP A 129 -24.23 20.46 8.03
C TRP A 129 -23.35 19.33 7.46
N GLU A 130 -23.19 18.20 8.17
CA GLU A 130 -22.39 17.07 7.72
C GLU A 130 -22.95 16.47 6.41
N ALA A 131 -24.27 16.41 6.26
CA ALA A 131 -24.89 15.86 5.05
C ALA A 131 -24.57 16.70 3.81
N THR A 132 -24.59 18.03 3.94
CA THR A 132 -24.19 18.96 2.87
C THR A 132 -22.67 18.97 2.67
N PHE A 133 -21.88 18.83 3.74
CA PHE A 133 -20.43 18.74 3.68
C PHE A 133 -19.97 17.53 2.88
N ARG A 134 -20.55 16.34 3.14
CA ARG A 134 -20.28 15.10 2.39
C ARG A 134 -20.59 15.23 0.91
N LYS A 135 -21.52 16.11 0.53
CA LYS A 135 -21.92 16.38 -0.86
C LYS A 135 -21.26 17.61 -1.46
N SER A 136 -20.40 18.30 -0.72
CA SER A 136 -19.80 19.54 -1.19
C SER A 136 -18.98 19.28 -2.46
N ARG A 137 -19.19 20.14 -3.45
CA ARG A 137 -18.45 20.15 -4.71
C ARG A 137 -16.95 20.33 -4.49
N TRP A 138 -16.52 20.83 -3.34
CA TRP A 138 -15.10 20.98 -3.01
C TRP A 138 -14.36 19.65 -3.06
N PHE A 139 -14.98 18.54 -2.64
CA PHE A 139 -14.36 17.21 -2.69
C PHE A 139 -14.21 16.64 -4.09
N THR A 140 -14.93 17.19 -5.07
CA THR A 140 -14.94 16.70 -6.46
C THR A 140 -14.13 17.58 -7.41
N ARG A 141 -13.44 18.62 -6.94
CA ARG A 141 -12.54 19.44 -7.76
C ARG A 141 -11.12 18.89 -7.76
N GLY A 142 -10.46 18.88 -8.92
CA GLY A 142 -9.08 18.37 -9.06
C GLY A 142 -8.09 19.11 -8.17
N TRP A 143 -8.02 20.44 -8.32
CA TRP A 143 -7.08 21.29 -7.60
C TRP A 143 -7.20 21.22 -6.07
N THR A 144 -8.41 21.04 -5.51
CA THR A 144 -8.59 20.99 -4.05
C THR A 144 -7.92 19.78 -3.38
N LEU A 145 -7.47 18.78 -4.16
CA LEU A 145 -6.72 17.63 -3.63
C LEU A 145 -5.40 18.07 -3.01
N GLN A 146 -4.59 18.85 -3.74
CA GLN A 146 -3.34 19.36 -3.18
C GLN A 146 -3.58 20.38 -2.07
N GLU A 147 -4.70 21.12 -2.13
CA GLU A 147 -5.09 22.09 -1.11
C GLU A 147 -5.49 21.42 0.22
N LEU A 148 -5.93 20.16 0.16
CA LEU A 148 -6.19 19.30 1.31
C LEU A 148 -4.91 18.69 1.88
N LEU A 149 -4.08 18.14 1.01
CA LEU A 149 -2.93 17.32 1.38
C LEU A 149 -1.71 18.14 1.79
N ALA A 150 -1.39 19.20 1.05
CA ALA A 150 -0.15 19.95 1.23
C ALA A 150 -0.08 20.72 2.56
N PRO A 151 -1.12 21.48 3.00
CA PRO A 151 -1.02 22.26 4.22
C PRO A 151 -1.08 21.40 5.49
N THR A 152 -0.30 21.77 6.50
CA THR A 152 -0.36 21.14 7.82
C THR A 152 -1.67 21.48 8.55
N LEU A 153 -2.09 22.74 8.49
CA LEU A 153 -3.30 23.23 9.17
C LEU A 153 -4.37 23.63 8.15
N VAL A 154 -5.48 22.89 8.14
CA VAL A 154 -6.63 23.13 7.27
C VAL A 154 -7.88 23.24 8.14
N ASP A 155 -8.60 24.36 8.03
CA ASP A 155 -9.86 24.63 8.74
C ASP A 155 -11.00 24.84 7.73
N PHE A 156 -12.11 24.12 7.91
CA PHE A 156 -13.28 24.17 7.03
C PHE A 156 -14.33 25.14 7.57
N PHE A 157 -14.89 25.95 6.68
CA PHE A 157 -15.88 26.97 7.00
C PHE A 157 -17.09 26.88 6.07
N SER A 158 -18.28 27.14 6.62
CA SER A 158 -19.54 27.21 5.88
C SER A 158 -19.64 28.47 5.01
N LEU A 159 -20.71 28.56 4.22
CA LEU A 159 -21.12 29.74 3.47
C LEU A 159 -21.25 30.99 4.36
N GLU A 160 -21.60 30.82 5.62
CA GLU A 160 -21.76 31.92 6.59
C GLU A 160 -20.45 32.29 7.30
N GLY A 161 -19.37 31.53 7.06
CA GLY A 161 -18.07 31.75 7.68
C GLY A 161 -17.93 31.15 9.07
N GLU A 162 -18.86 30.26 9.45
CA GLU A 162 -18.82 29.46 10.67
C GLU A 162 -17.86 28.28 10.52
N ARG A 163 -17.09 27.97 11.56
CA ARG A 163 -16.09 26.90 11.52
C ARG A 163 -16.76 25.54 11.72
N LEU A 164 -16.61 24.65 10.76
CA LEU A 164 -17.16 23.29 10.78
C LEU A 164 -16.21 22.30 11.48
N GLY A 165 -14.91 22.51 11.33
CA GLY A 165 -13.87 21.67 11.95
C GLY A 165 -12.52 21.83 11.25
N SER A 166 -11.49 21.19 11.79
CA SER A 166 -10.19 21.04 11.13
C SER A 166 -10.11 19.73 10.35
N LYS A 167 -9.13 19.63 9.42
CA LYS A 167 -8.78 18.38 8.73
C LYS A 167 -8.58 17.21 9.70
N LEU A 168 -7.97 17.44 10.86
CA LEU A 168 -7.77 16.40 11.87
C LEU A 168 -9.06 16.02 12.60
N SER A 169 -9.91 16.99 12.97
CA SER A 169 -11.19 16.67 13.64
C SER A 169 -12.19 15.98 12.71
N LEU A 170 -12.07 16.21 11.40
CA LEU A 170 -12.95 15.66 10.37
C LEU A 170 -12.31 14.51 9.58
N GLU A 171 -11.17 13.97 10.03
CA GLU A 171 -10.36 13.04 9.25
C GLU A 171 -11.12 11.76 8.85
N VAL A 172 -12.05 11.29 9.70
CA VAL A 172 -12.88 10.11 9.42
C VAL A 172 -13.85 10.42 8.29
N ILE A 173 -14.57 11.54 8.39
CA ILE A 173 -15.53 11.97 7.35
C ILE A 173 -14.81 12.22 6.03
N ILE A 174 -13.64 12.88 6.06
CA ILE A 174 -12.85 13.16 4.86
C ILE A 174 -12.34 11.86 4.23
N HIS A 175 -11.86 10.92 5.04
CA HIS A 175 -11.47 9.59 4.58
C HIS A 175 -12.62 8.87 3.89
N ASP A 176 -13.81 8.84 4.50
CA ASP A 176 -15.00 8.21 3.93
C ASP A 176 -15.40 8.81 2.57
N ILE A 177 -15.29 10.14 2.42
CA ILE A 177 -15.66 10.83 1.18
C ILE A 177 -14.63 10.58 0.08
N THR A 178 -13.34 10.59 0.41
CA THR A 178 -12.26 10.71 -0.57
C THR A 178 -11.49 9.42 -0.82
N GLY A 179 -11.58 8.44 0.08
CA GLY A 179 -10.72 7.24 0.09
C GLY A 179 -9.27 7.53 0.48
N ILE A 180 -8.91 8.77 0.79
CA ILE A 180 -7.53 9.15 1.14
C ILE A 180 -7.21 8.56 2.52
N PRO A 181 -6.12 7.79 2.68
CA PRO A 181 -5.73 7.23 3.96
C PRO A 181 -5.58 8.32 5.04
N ARG A 182 -6.04 8.03 6.27
CA ARG A 182 -5.93 8.95 7.41
C ARG A 182 -4.47 9.36 7.68
N ALA A 183 -3.52 8.45 7.41
CA ALA A 183 -2.08 8.74 7.48
C ALA A 183 -1.68 9.93 6.57
N ALA A 184 -2.14 9.95 5.31
CA ALA A 184 -1.88 11.05 4.39
C ALA A 184 -2.55 12.36 4.87
N LEU A 185 -3.77 12.29 5.41
CA LEU A 185 -4.48 13.46 5.96
C LEU A 185 -3.76 14.08 7.17
N ARG A 186 -3.04 13.25 7.95
CA ARG A 186 -2.23 13.67 9.10
C ARG A 186 -0.87 14.27 8.71
N GLY A 187 -0.51 14.23 7.44
CA GLY A 187 0.73 14.81 6.92
C GLY A 187 1.91 13.85 6.87
N GLU A 188 1.67 12.54 6.86
CA GLU A 188 2.73 11.58 6.52
C GLU A 188 3.30 11.88 5.11
N PRO A 189 4.62 11.68 4.89
CA PRO A 189 5.24 11.91 3.60
C PRO A 189 4.51 11.19 2.45
N LEU A 190 4.17 11.92 1.39
CA LEU A 190 3.37 11.37 0.28
C LEU A 190 4.13 10.32 -0.55
N ASP A 191 5.46 10.36 -0.55
CA ASP A 191 6.32 9.36 -1.16
C ASP A 191 6.27 8.01 -0.42
N GLY A 192 5.72 7.99 0.80
CA GLY A 192 5.37 6.79 1.53
C GLY A 192 4.17 6.05 0.95
N PHE A 193 3.42 6.61 -0.01
CA PHE A 193 2.27 5.96 -0.67
C PHE A 193 2.62 5.57 -2.11
N SER A 194 2.00 4.50 -2.61
CA SER A 194 2.27 4.04 -3.98
C SER A 194 1.82 5.07 -5.00
N SER A 195 2.40 5.01 -6.20
CA SER A 195 1.94 5.84 -7.30
C SER A 195 0.46 5.60 -7.64
N ASP A 196 0.02 4.34 -7.62
CA ASP A 196 -1.37 3.96 -7.90
C ASP A 196 -2.33 4.48 -6.82
N GLU A 197 -1.95 4.39 -5.54
CA GLU A 197 -2.71 4.96 -4.43
C GLU A 197 -2.86 6.48 -4.60
N ARG A 198 -1.76 7.19 -4.86
CA ARG A 198 -1.79 8.65 -5.07
C ARG A 198 -2.63 9.05 -6.29
N MET A 199 -2.54 8.30 -7.39
CA MET A 199 -3.39 8.50 -8.56
C MET A 199 -4.87 8.30 -8.23
N SER A 200 -5.20 7.27 -7.43
CA SER A 200 -6.58 6.95 -7.05
C SER A 200 -7.27 8.09 -6.31
N TRP A 201 -6.53 8.92 -5.55
CA TRP A 201 -7.08 10.05 -4.79
C TRP A 201 -7.69 11.15 -5.68
N ALA A 202 -7.36 11.14 -6.97
CA ALA A 202 -7.90 12.05 -7.97
C ALA A 202 -8.97 11.44 -8.88
N SER A 203 -9.25 10.14 -8.76
CA SER A 203 -10.12 9.39 -9.69
C SER A 203 -11.54 9.98 -9.84
N TYR A 204 -12.11 10.50 -8.76
CA TYR A 204 -13.46 11.10 -8.75
C TYR A 204 -13.46 12.63 -8.88
N ARG A 205 -12.30 13.24 -9.16
CA ARG A 205 -12.14 14.69 -9.21
C ARG A 205 -12.15 15.20 -10.65
N HIS A 206 -12.74 16.37 -10.83
CA HIS A 206 -12.99 16.99 -12.12
C HIS A 206 -12.38 18.38 -12.18
N THR A 207 -11.88 18.74 -13.35
CA THR A 207 -11.31 20.06 -13.66
C THR A 207 -12.05 20.68 -14.84
N LYS A 208 -11.82 21.97 -15.09
CA LYS A 208 -12.45 22.68 -16.21
C LYS A 208 -11.72 22.35 -17.51
N GLU A 209 -10.40 22.53 -17.51
CA GLU A 209 -9.53 22.06 -18.58
C GLU A 209 -9.18 20.59 -18.33
N GLU A 210 -9.11 19.77 -19.37
CA GLU A 210 -8.87 18.34 -19.22
C GLU A 210 -7.45 18.03 -18.73
N GLU A 211 -6.46 18.82 -19.13
CA GLU A 211 -5.06 18.67 -18.72
C GLU A 211 -4.85 19.03 -17.26
N ASP A 212 -5.70 19.87 -16.67
CA ASP A 212 -5.65 20.19 -15.24
C ASP A 212 -5.92 18.95 -14.36
N GLN A 213 -6.55 17.88 -14.88
CA GLN A 213 -6.64 16.60 -14.16
C GLN A 213 -5.26 16.01 -13.89
N VAL A 214 -4.27 16.34 -14.73
CA VAL A 214 -2.88 15.94 -14.60
C VAL A 214 -2.08 17.00 -13.86
N TYR A 215 -2.22 18.27 -14.24
CA TYR A 215 -1.42 19.35 -13.64
C TYR A 215 -1.73 19.57 -12.15
N SER A 216 -2.92 19.21 -11.69
CA SER A 216 -3.26 19.22 -10.26
C SER A 216 -2.53 18.17 -9.42
N LEU A 217 -1.88 17.19 -10.06
CA LEU A 217 -1.12 16.11 -9.42
C LEU A 217 0.37 16.40 -9.27
N LEU A 218 0.91 17.42 -9.95
CA LEU A 218 2.36 17.65 -10.03
C LEU A 218 3.02 17.67 -8.65
N GLY A 219 2.47 18.42 -7.70
CA GLY A 219 3.02 18.50 -6.35
C GLY A 219 2.79 17.26 -5.47
N ILE A 220 1.80 16.42 -5.80
CA ILE A 220 1.56 15.14 -5.09
C ILE A 220 2.65 14.12 -5.45
N PHE A 221 3.21 14.25 -6.65
CA PHE A 221 4.31 13.42 -7.16
C PHE A 221 5.68 14.11 -7.09
N ASP A 222 5.75 15.34 -6.57
CA ASP A 222 6.95 16.18 -6.55
C ASP A 222 7.60 16.35 -7.95
N VAL A 223 6.76 16.48 -8.98
CA VAL A 223 7.14 16.65 -10.38
C VAL A 223 7.02 18.11 -10.80
N SER A 224 7.91 18.56 -11.68
CA SER A 224 7.76 19.81 -12.41
C SER A 224 7.82 19.56 -13.91
N MET A 225 6.84 20.07 -14.67
CA MET A 225 6.79 19.92 -16.13
C MET A 225 6.15 21.12 -16.82
N PRO A 226 6.46 21.38 -18.11
CA PRO A 226 5.81 22.44 -18.88
C PRO A 226 4.29 22.22 -19.01
N LEU A 227 3.52 23.29 -18.88
CA LEU A 227 2.08 23.26 -19.12
C LEU A 227 1.79 23.51 -20.60
N ILE A 228 1.18 22.54 -21.26
CA ILE A 228 0.78 22.62 -22.66
C ILE A 228 -0.74 22.41 -22.72
N TYR A 229 -1.50 23.50 -22.64
CA TYR A 229 -2.94 23.45 -22.84
C TYR A 229 -3.28 23.21 -24.31
N GLY A 230 -4.19 22.28 -24.58
CA GLY A 230 -4.53 21.79 -25.92
C GLY A 230 -3.76 20.53 -26.35
N GLU A 231 -2.87 19.98 -25.50
CA GLU A 231 -2.22 18.69 -25.79
C GLU A 231 -3.16 17.49 -25.56
N GLY A 232 -4.19 17.69 -24.75
CA GLY A 232 -5.14 16.67 -24.32
C GLY A 232 -4.67 15.90 -23.09
N LYS A 233 -5.63 15.45 -22.26
CA LYS A 233 -5.37 14.79 -20.97
C LYS A 233 -4.42 13.60 -21.09
N GLU A 234 -4.60 12.75 -22.09
CA GLU A 234 -3.81 11.51 -22.24
C GLU A 234 -2.32 11.79 -22.49
N LYS A 235 -1.99 12.83 -23.27
CA LYS A 235 -0.60 13.21 -23.51
C LYS A 235 0.04 13.85 -22.28
N ALA A 236 -0.71 14.71 -21.60
CA ALA A 236 -0.26 15.28 -20.33
C ALA A 236 0.00 14.15 -19.31
N TYR A 237 -0.89 13.16 -19.22
CA TYR A 237 -0.77 12.02 -18.31
C TYR A 237 0.48 11.18 -18.62
N LYS A 238 0.71 10.86 -19.90
CA LYS A 238 1.93 10.16 -20.32
C LYS A 238 3.20 10.89 -19.88
N ARG A 239 3.25 12.22 -20.07
CA ARG A 239 4.40 13.03 -19.65
C ARG A 239 4.56 13.04 -18.13
N LEU A 240 3.46 13.11 -17.37
CA LEU A 240 3.51 12.97 -15.92
C LEU A 240 4.11 11.62 -15.51
N GLN A 241 3.67 10.52 -16.13
CA GLN A 241 4.25 9.19 -15.86
C GLN A 241 5.74 9.14 -16.16
N GLU A 242 6.18 9.72 -17.29
CA GLU A 242 7.60 9.80 -17.64
C GLU A 242 8.41 10.59 -16.60
N GLU A 243 7.89 11.71 -16.08
CA GLU A 243 8.58 12.48 -15.02
C GLU A 243 8.58 11.76 -13.67
N ILE A 244 7.48 11.11 -13.29
CA ILE A 244 7.40 10.25 -12.09
C ILE A 244 8.45 9.15 -12.19
N GLU A 245 8.51 8.48 -13.34
CA GLU A 245 9.50 7.46 -13.60
C GLU A 245 10.90 8.04 -13.44
N LYS A 246 11.25 9.16 -14.11
CA LYS A 246 12.58 9.80 -13.99
C LYS A 246 12.99 10.10 -12.56
N ILE A 247 12.10 10.61 -11.70
CA ILE A 247 12.40 10.88 -10.30
C ILE A 247 12.80 9.60 -9.57
N TYR A 248 12.05 8.53 -9.77
CA TYR A 248 12.35 7.26 -9.12
C TYR A 248 13.52 6.53 -9.77
N ARG A 249 13.71 6.72 -11.08
CA ARG A 249 14.61 5.94 -11.92
C ARG A 249 16.02 6.53 -12.04
N GLY A 250 16.18 7.85 -11.98
CA GLY A 250 17.44 8.53 -12.28
C GLY A 250 17.91 8.30 -13.73
N ASP A 251 18.91 9.06 -14.17
CA ASP A 251 19.34 9.12 -15.59
C ASP A 251 19.89 7.81 -16.21
N ASN A 252 20.00 6.70 -15.44
CA ASN A 252 20.59 5.43 -15.91
C ASN A 252 19.72 4.17 -15.65
N SER A 253 18.43 4.32 -15.32
CA SER A 253 17.58 3.18 -14.92
C SER A 253 17.46 2.07 -15.94
N ASP A 254 17.46 2.42 -17.22
CA ASP A 254 17.15 1.47 -18.27
C ASP A 254 18.25 0.44 -18.44
N GLN A 255 19.43 0.62 -17.84
CA GLN A 255 20.52 -0.36 -17.89
C GLN A 255 20.35 -1.52 -16.91
N PHE A 256 19.52 -1.37 -15.88
CA PHE A 256 19.38 -2.37 -14.80
C PHE A 256 17.92 -2.70 -14.49
N ALA A 257 16.98 -2.20 -15.29
CA ALA A 257 15.55 -2.40 -15.09
C ALA A 257 15.17 -3.85 -15.43
N VAL A 258 14.76 -4.63 -14.44
CA VAL A 258 14.25 -6.00 -14.59
C VAL A 258 12.77 -5.97 -14.21
N GLY A 259 11.94 -6.53 -15.08
CA GLY A 259 10.52 -6.70 -14.87
C GLY A 259 10.25 -7.45 -13.58
N PHE A 260 9.18 -7.06 -12.89
CA PHE A 260 8.82 -7.64 -11.61
C PHE A 260 7.49 -8.37 -11.73
N ASP A 261 7.52 -9.69 -11.51
CA ASP A 261 6.31 -10.50 -11.47
C ASP A 261 5.82 -10.69 -10.03
N LEU A 262 4.95 -9.78 -9.58
CA LEU A 262 4.22 -9.94 -8.31
C LEU A 262 3.19 -11.06 -8.36
N PHE A 263 2.71 -11.46 -9.54
CA PHE A 263 1.63 -12.44 -9.64
C PHE A 263 2.07 -13.84 -9.22
N ALA A 264 3.38 -14.10 -9.22
CA ALA A 264 3.97 -15.33 -8.70
C ALA A 264 3.99 -15.41 -7.15
N ILE A 265 3.64 -14.34 -6.44
CA ILE A 265 3.66 -14.29 -4.97
C ILE A 265 2.22 -14.07 -4.45
N PRO A 266 1.66 -15.02 -3.68
CA PRO A 266 0.29 -14.89 -3.16
C PRO A 266 0.14 -13.67 -2.24
N GLU A 267 -0.53 -12.62 -2.71
CA GLU A 267 -0.97 -11.49 -1.87
C GLU A 267 -2.28 -11.86 -1.16
N ALA A 268 -2.36 -11.60 0.14
CA ALA A 268 -3.61 -11.73 0.87
C ALA A 268 -4.68 -10.83 0.24
N ALA A 269 -5.89 -11.37 0.06
CA ALA A 269 -6.99 -10.67 -0.61
C ALA A 269 -7.23 -9.25 -0.06
N GLN A 270 -7.04 -9.04 1.25
CA GLN A 270 -7.00 -7.74 1.89
C GLN A 270 -5.96 -7.72 3.01
N PHE A 271 -4.93 -6.88 2.87
CA PHE A 271 -3.92 -6.62 3.89
C PHE A 271 -4.47 -5.62 4.93
N VAL A 272 -4.51 -6.01 6.20
CA VAL A 272 -5.08 -5.20 7.29
C VAL A 272 -3.97 -4.76 8.25
N ALA A 273 -4.07 -3.51 8.70
CA ALA A 273 -3.17 -2.86 9.68
C ALA A 273 -1.71 -2.73 9.20
N ARG A 274 -0.78 -2.53 10.15
CA ARG A 274 0.69 -2.46 9.95
C ARG A 274 1.25 -1.22 9.25
N GLU A 275 0.50 -0.13 9.20
CA GLU A 275 1.00 1.13 8.63
C GLU A 275 2.25 1.65 9.35
N ASN A 276 2.35 1.45 10.67
CA ASN A 276 3.53 1.86 11.44
C ASN A 276 4.77 1.05 11.02
N GLU A 277 4.64 -0.27 10.90
CA GLU A 277 5.71 -1.14 10.43
C GLU A 277 6.10 -0.83 8.97
N LEU A 278 5.13 -0.58 8.08
CA LEU A 278 5.39 -0.17 6.70
C LEU A 278 6.12 1.17 6.62
N ALA A 279 5.71 2.16 7.40
CA ALA A 279 6.37 3.47 7.46
C ALA A 279 7.81 3.34 7.97
N GLU A 280 8.03 2.51 9.00
CA GLU A 280 9.37 2.25 9.53
C GLU A 280 10.26 1.49 8.53
N MET A 281 9.72 0.49 7.82
CA MET A 281 10.40 -0.16 6.70
C MET A 281 10.82 0.87 5.66
N HIS A 282 9.92 1.78 5.30
CA HIS A 282 10.20 2.81 4.31
C HIS A 282 11.32 3.74 4.74
N ARG A 283 11.26 4.23 5.98
CA ARG A 283 12.30 5.08 6.58
C ARG A 283 13.67 4.41 6.63
N LEU A 284 13.71 3.09 6.86
CA LEU A 284 14.96 2.33 6.95
C LEU A 284 15.53 1.96 5.58
N LEU A 285 14.70 1.70 4.58
CA LEU A 285 15.12 1.24 3.25
C LEU A 285 15.32 2.39 2.26
N HIS A 286 14.65 3.54 2.46
CA HIS A 286 14.69 4.68 1.56
C HIS A 286 15.58 5.82 2.08
N GLY A 287 16.16 6.60 1.16
CA GLY A 287 16.90 7.83 1.49
C GLY A 287 18.36 7.65 1.92
N HIS A 288 18.87 6.42 1.99
CA HIS A 288 20.26 6.15 2.39
C HIS A 288 21.19 6.03 1.19
N LYS A 289 22.39 6.63 1.30
CA LYS A 289 23.47 6.45 0.32
C LYS A 289 24.10 5.06 0.38
N PHE A 290 23.81 4.30 1.44
CA PHE A 290 24.39 3.00 1.73
C PHE A 290 23.33 1.90 1.75
N ARG A 291 23.79 0.65 1.65
CA ARG A 291 22.96 -0.55 1.66
C ARG A 291 22.17 -0.61 2.95
N SER A 292 20.87 -0.77 2.80
CA SER A 292 19.94 -0.85 3.93
C SER A 292 19.41 -2.26 4.05
N VAL A 293 19.41 -2.81 5.27
CA VAL A 293 18.91 -4.17 5.55
C VAL A 293 17.87 -4.09 6.67
N VAL A 294 16.66 -4.55 6.39
CA VAL A 294 15.57 -4.67 7.36
C VAL A 294 15.29 -6.14 7.63
N VAL A 295 15.24 -6.51 8.91
CA VAL A 295 14.90 -7.85 9.38
C VAL A 295 13.53 -7.80 10.03
N LEU A 296 12.53 -8.34 9.33
CA LEU A 296 11.20 -8.59 9.87
C LEU A 296 11.23 -9.88 10.66
N HIS A 297 11.15 -9.78 11.99
CA HIS A 297 11.18 -10.95 12.87
C HIS A 297 9.91 -11.04 13.71
N GLY A 298 9.48 -12.26 14.01
CA GLY A 298 8.25 -12.51 14.76
C GLY A 298 7.70 -13.91 14.53
N LEU A 299 6.57 -14.20 15.16
CA LEU A 299 5.96 -15.53 15.20
C LEU A 299 5.60 -16.09 13.81
N GLY A 300 5.44 -17.42 13.71
CA GLY A 300 4.86 -18.06 12.53
C GLY A 300 3.44 -17.54 12.28
N GLY A 301 3.06 -17.32 11.02
CA GLY A 301 1.72 -16.84 10.67
C GLY A 301 1.40 -15.39 11.09
N ILE A 302 2.36 -14.63 11.62
CA ILE A 302 2.13 -13.25 12.09
C ILE A 302 2.01 -12.21 10.94
N GLY A 303 2.28 -12.63 9.70
CA GLY A 303 2.15 -11.78 8.50
C GLY A 303 3.44 -11.12 8.00
N LYS A 304 4.64 -11.60 8.39
CA LYS A 304 5.93 -11.01 7.92
C LYS A 304 6.07 -11.00 6.40
N THR A 305 5.78 -12.12 5.75
CA THR A 305 5.81 -12.26 4.28
C THR A 305 4.81 -11.31 3.62
N GLN A 306 3.59 -11.23 4.13
CA GLN A 306 2.56 -10.30 3.64
C GLN A 306 2.96 -8.83 3.83
N LEU A 307 3.64 -8.49 4.93
CA LEU A 307 4.18 -7.16 5.17
C LEU A 307 5.27 -6.80 4.15
N ALA A 308 6.17 -7.73 3.83
CA ALA A 308 7.19 -7.56 2.80
C ALA A 308 6.58 -7.43 1.39
N ILE A 309 5.54 -8.23 1.07
CA ILE A 309 4.76 -8.09 -0.18
C ILE A 309 4.15 -6.70 -0.24
N LYS A 310 3.44 -6.27 0.80
CA LYS A 310 2.74 -4.97 0.81
C LYS A 310 3.70 -3.80 0.64
N TYR A 311 4.84 -3.82 1.32
CA TYR A 311 5.91 -2.83 1.14
C TYR A 311 6.40 -2.80 -0.31
N THR A 312 6.66 -3.98 -0.86
CA THR A 312 7.17 -4.13 -2.22
C THR A 312 6.17 -3.61 -3.26
N THR A 313 4.90 -4.02 -3.18
CA THR A 313 3.82 -3.53 -4.04
C THR A 313 3.67 -2.01 -3.97
N ARG A 314 3.86 -1.42 -2.78
CA ARG A 314 3.70 0.02 -2.54
C ARG A 314 4.89 0.87 -3.03
N HIS A 315 6.06 0.28 -3.23
CA HIS A 315 7.28 1.02 -3.55
C HIS A 315 8.08 0.44 -4.72
N LYS A 316 7.50 -0.49 -5.50
CA LYS A 316 8.17 -1.20 -6.60
C LYS A 316 8.82 -0.24 -7.61
N GLU A 317 8.19 0.90 -7.88
CA GLU A 317 8.66 1.94 -8.80
C GLU A 317 9.99 2.58 -8.37
N LYS A 318 10.31 2.54 -7.07
CA LYS A 318 11.57 3.06 -6.52
C LYS A 318 12.77 2.18 -6.88
N TYR A 319 12.54 0.94 -7.31
CA TYR A 319 13.58 -0.04 -7.60
C TYR A 319 13.70 -0.30 -9.11
N THR A 320 14.90 -0.65 -9.57
CA THR A 320 15.14 -1.18 -10.93
C THR A 320 14.84 -2.66 -11.02
N GLY A 321 14.94 -3.39 -9.93
CA GLY A 321 14.65 -4.82 -9.89
C GLY A 321 14.33 -5.23 -8.48
N VAL A 322 13.34 -6.10 -8.34
CA VAL A 322 12.94 -6.69 -7.08
C VAL A 322 13.08 -8.20 -7.20
N PHE A 323 13.85 -8.80 -6.30
CA PHE A 323 14.21 -10.21 -6.36
C PHE A 323 13.76 -10.92 -5.08
N TRP A 324 12.87 -11.90 -5.24
CA TRP A 324 12.31 -12.67 -4.12
C TRP A 324 12.97 -14.04 -4.03
N LEU A 325 13.61 -14.33 -2.90
CA LEU A 325 14.36 -15.56 -2.64
C LEU A 325 13.75 -16.33 -1.47
N ASN A 326 13.64 -17.64 -1.61
CA ASN A 326 13.29 -18.53 -0.50
C ASN A 326 14.57 -18.92 0.26
N ALA A 327 14.70 -18.47 1.50
CA ALA A 327 15.87 -18.65 2.35
C ALA A 327 15.75 -19.83 3.33
N ASN A 328 14.83 -20.77 3.10
CA ASN A 328 14.64 -21.97 3.92
C ASN A 328 15.90 -22.85 3.99
N ASN A 329 16.59 -23.04 2.86
CA ASN A 329 17.78 -23.86 2.74
C ASN A 329 18.70 -23.34 1.61
N GLU A 330 19.90 -23.90 1.51
CA GLU A 330 20.94 -23.45 0.57
C GLU A 330 20.56 -23.69 -0.89
N ASP A 331 19.94 -24.82 -1.20
CA ASP A 331 19.55 -25.20 -2.57
C ASP A 331 18.44 -24.30 -3.11
N SER A 332 17.43 -23.99 -2.29
CA SER A 332 16.36 -23.04 -2.64
C SER A 332 16.91 -21.64 -2.95
N LEU A 333 17.93 -21.19 -2.21
CA LEU A 333 18.60 -19.93 -2.50
C LEU A 333 19.33 -19.99 -3.84
N LYS A 334 20.14 -21.03 -4.07
CA LYS A 334 20.88 -21.22 -5.32
C LYS A 334 19.97 -21.24 -6.55
N LEU A 335 18.85 -21.94 -6.47
CA LEU A 335 17.82 -21.93 -7.52
C LEU A 335 17.21 -20.54 -7.71
N GLY A 336 16.87 -19.83 -6.63
CA GLY A 336 16.39 -18.45 -6.76
C GLY A 336 17.40 -17.50 -7.42
N PHE A 337 18.70 -17.68 -7.18
CA PHE A 337 19.75 -16.93 -7.89
C PHE A 337 19.84 -17.28 -9.38
N ARG A 338 19.58 -18.54 -9.76
CA ARG A 338 19.44 -18.94 -11.18
C ARG A 338 18.26 -18.24 -11.84
N ASP A 339 17.11 -18.20 -11.16
CA ASP A 339 15.93 -17.50 -11.67
C ASP A 339 16.21 -16.00 -11.87
N ILE A 340 16.91 -15.36 -10.93
CA ILE A 340 17.35 -13.95 -11.09
C ILE A 340 18.23 -13.80 -12.33
N ALA A 341 19.23 -14.66 -12.50
CA ALA A 341 20.14 -14.60 -13.64
C ALA A 341 19.39 -14.72 -14.97
N GLN A 342 18.42 -15.63 -15.05
CA GLN A 342 17.59 -15.83 -16.23
C GLN A 342 16.77 -14.57 -16.54
N HIS A 343 16.03 -14.01 -15.58
CA HIS A 343 15.24 -12.80 -15.79
C HIS A 343 16.10 -11.60 -16.22
N VAL A 344 17.29 -11.43 -15.62
CA VAL A 344 18.22 -10.37 -16.01
C VAL A 344 18.67 -10.54 -17.46
N LEU A 345 18.97 -11.76 -17.90
CA LEU A 345 19.40 -12.05 -19.27
C LEU A 345 18.28 -11.88 -20.29
N GLU A 346 17.03 -12.18 -19.92
CA GLU A 346 15.85 -12.00 -20.75
C GLU A 346 15.53 -10.52 -20.95
N ASP A 347 15.40 -9.75 -19.86
CA ASP A 347 14.98 -8.35 -19.91
C ASP A 347 16.08 -7.39 -20.37
N GLN A 348 17.34 -7.70 -20.08
CA GLN A 348 18.49 -6.82 -20.36
C GLN A 348 19.38 -7.36 -21.49
N LYS A 349 18.83 -8.21 -22.36
CA LYS A 349 19.54 -8.80 -23.49
C LYS A 349 20.23 -7.73 -24.35
N GLY A 350 21.52 -7.90 -24.58
CA GLY A 350 22.33 -7.00 -25.40
C GLY A 350 22.75 -5.69 -24.72
N LYS A 351 22.37 -5.45 -23.46
CA LYS A 351 22.86 -4.29 -22.69
C LYS A 351 24.24 -4.56 -22.08
N PRO A 352 25.11 -3.54 -21.95
CA PRO A 352 26.46 -3.72 -21.38
C PRO A 352 26.47 -4.30 -19.96
N SER A 353 25.40 -4.05 -19.18
CA SER A 353 25.23 -4.53 -17.81
C SER A 353 25.19 -6.05 -17.70
N THR A 354 24.79 -6.80 -18.74
CA THR A 354 24.66 -8.26 -18.69
C THR A 354 25.96 -9.01 -19.01
N SER A 355 27.05 -8.30 -19.33
CA SER A 355 28.36 -8.91 -19.63
C SER A 355 28.89 -9.83 -18.53
N THR A 356 28.54 -9.56 -17.27
CA THR A 356 28.91 -10.41 -16.12
C THR A 356 28.15 -11.73 -16.04
N LEU A 357 26.99 -11.83 -16.72
CA LEU A 357 26.09 -12.99 -16.70
C LEU A 357 26.09 -13.76 -18.04
N ALA A 358 26.50 -13.14 -19.14
CA ALA A 358 26.33 -13.67 -20.50
C ALA A 358 27.01 -15.03 -20.78
N ASN A 359 28.06 -15.39 -20.02
CA ASN A 359 28.82 -16.62 -20.22
C ASN A 359 28.64 -17.64 -19.08
N VAL A 360 27.71 -17.40 -18.16
CA VAL A 360 27.48 -18.29 -17.03
C VAL A 360 26.61 -19.45 -17.48
N ASP A 361 27.06 -20.68 -17.19
CA ASP A 361 26.24 -21.87 -17.35
C ASP A 361 25.18 -21.91 -16.23
N LEU A 362 23.94 -21.57 -16.57
CA LEU A 362 22.82 -21.50 -15.63
C LEU A 362 22.38 -22.86 -15.10
N ASP A 363 22.69 -23.95 -15.82
CA ASP A 363 22.31 -25.31 -15.46
C ASP A 363 23.47 -26.11 -14.86
N GLY A 364 24.68 -25.53 -14.89
CA GLY A 364 25.89 -26.11 -14.34
C GLY A 364 26.09 -25.83 -12.85
N ASN A 365 27.18 -25.16 -12.51
CA ASN A 365 27.53 -24.90 -11.12
C ASN A 365 26.79 -23.67 -10.57
N LEU A 366 25.73 -23.90 -9.78
CA LEU A 366 24.92 -22.84 -9.20
C LEU A 366 25.69 -21.87 -8.29
N ASP A 367 26.83 -22.27 -7.69
CA ASP A 367 27.68 -21.35 -6.92
C ASP A 367 28.33 -20.28 -7.81
N GLN A 368 28.62 -20.61 -9.08
CA GLN A 368 29.09 -19.65 -10.07
C GLN A 368 27.97 -18.68 -10.47
N VAL A 369 26.73 -19.18 -10.58
CA VAL A 369 25.54 -18.37 -10.85
C VAL A 369 25.31 -17.35 -9.74
N VAL A 370 25.32 -17.80 -8.47
CA VAL A 370 25.24 -16.91 -7.29
C VAL A 370 26.32 -15.84 -7.35
N THR A 371 27.56 -16.22 -7.65
CA THR A 371 28.69 -15.28 -7.74
C THR A 371 28.50 -14.24 -8.84
N ALA A 372 28.00 -14.66 -10.01
CA ALA A 372 27.80 -13.78 -11.16
C ALA A 372 26.67 -12.77 -10.92
N VAL A 373 25.54 -13.21 -10.35
CA VAL A 373 24.43 -12.32 -9.97
C VAL A 373 24.88 -11.33 -8.90
N LYS A 374 25.61 -11.79 -7.87
CA LYS A 374 26.18 -10.88 -6.86
C LYS A 374 27.12 -9.86 -7.51
N THR A 375 27.90 -10.26 -8.50
CA THR A 375 28.79 -9.35 -9.24
C THR A 375 27.99 -8.29 -10.00
N TRP A 376 26.90 -8.70 -10.66
CA TRP A 376 25.97 -7.79 -11.33
C TRP A 376 25.31 -6.80 -10.37
N LEU A 377 24.88 -7.26 -9.18
CA LEU A 377 24.32 -6.41 -8.12
C LEU A 377 25.35 -5.45 -7.52
N ASN A 378 26.65 -5.78 -7.59
CA ASN A 378 27.75 -4.94 -7.08
C ASN A 378 28.23 -3.88 -8.08
N LEU A 379 27.68 -3.81 -9.29
CA LEU A 379 28.05 -2.79 -10.27
C LEU A 379 27.71 -1.40 -9.71
N GLN A 380 28.67 -0.46 -9.76
CA GLN A 380 28.54 0.87 -9.11
C GLN A 380 27.32 1.69 -9.56
N ARG A 381 26.76 1.41 -10.75
CA ARG A 381 25.55 2.08 -11.26
C ARG A 381 24.25 1.34 -10.92
N ASN A 382 24.34 0.11 -10.42
CA ASN A 382 23.20 -0.74 -10.08
C ASN A 382 22.79 -0.55 -8.62
N THR A 383 22.35 0.66 -8.25
CA THR A 383 22.16 1.05 -6.84
C THR A 383 20.75 0.83 -6.29
N ARG A 384 19.76 0.58 -7.17
CA ARG A 384 18.34 0.61 -6.84
C ARG A 384 17.65 -0.76 -6.93
N TRP A 385 18.34 -1.84 -6.59
CA TRP A 385 17.70 -3.16 -6.47
C TRP A 385 17.18 -3.41 -5.05
N LEU A 386 16.16 -4.26 -4.94
CA LEU A 386 15.63 -4.79 -3.68
C LEU A 386 15.74 -6.32 -3.68
N MET A 387 16.37 -6.91 -2.66
CA MET A 387 16.37 -8.35 -2.43
C MET A 387 15.53 -8.71 -1.21
N ILE A 388 14.58 -9.63 -1.37
CA ILE A 388 13.79 -10.19 -0.28
C ILE A 388 14.24 -11.63 -0.03
N TYR A 389 14.77 -11.90 1.16
CA TYR A 389 15.07 -13.24 1.65
C TYR A 389 13.95 -13.69 2.59
N ASP A 390 13.00 -14.43 2.06
CA ASP A 390 11.81 -14.87 2.78
C ASP A 390 12.03 -16.23 3.46
N ASN A 391 11.48 -16.40 4.66
CA ASN A 391 11.57 -17.61 5.49
C ASN A 391 13.02 -18.02 5.89
N TYR A 392 13.85 -17.07 6.29
CA TYR A 392 15.18 -17.37 6.83
C TYR A 392 15.09 -17.86 8.29
N ASP A 393 14.41 -18.99 8.51
CA ASP A 393 14.04 -19.48 9.85
C ASP A 393 15.13 -20.36 10.50
N ASN A 394 16.06 -20.92 9.72
CA ASN A 394 17.12 -21.81 10.19
C ASN A 394 18.54 -21.23 9.97
N PRO A 395 18.93 -20.16 10.69
CA PRO A 395 20.24 -19.55 10.53
C PRO A 395 21.36 -20.46 11.03
N ARG A 396 22.46 -20.53 10.29
CA ARG A 396 23.69 -21.21 10.74
C ARG A 396 24.36 -20.39 11.85
N THR A 397 24.35 -20.94 13.06
CA THR A 397 25.03 -20.40 14.25
C THR A 397 25.99 -21.46 14.79
N PRO A 398 26.98 -21.08 15.64
CA PRO A 398 27.91 -22.06 16.23
C PRO A 398 27.23 -23.21 16.97
N ASP A 399 26.04 -22.96 17.53
CA ASP A 399 25.26 -23.93 18.29
C ASP A 399 24.23 -24.69 17.44
N ASN A 400 24.05 -24.33 16.16
CA ASN A 400 23.12 -24.98 15.25
C ASN A 400 23.83 -26.00 14.35
N LEU A 401 23.67 -27.28 14.68
CA LEU A 401 24.26 -28.42 13.97
C LEU A 401 23.40 -28.92 12.80
N ASP A 402 22.28 -28.28 12.51
CA ASP A 402 21.42 -28.67 11.38
C ASP A 402 22.18 -28.51 10.06
N ARG A 403 22.18 -29.58 9.26
CA ARG A 403 22.83 -29.60 7.94
C ARG A 403 22.14 -28.67 6.95
N SER A 404 20.83 -28.45 7.12
CA SER A 404 20.04 -27.52 6.31
C SER A 404 20.19 -26.06 6.76
N ALA A 405 20.86 -25.80 7.89
CA ALA A 405 21.07 -24.43 8.36
C ALA A 405 21.90 -23.61 7.38
N VAL A 406 21.45 -22.39 7.12
CA VAL A 406 22.02 -21.53 6.07
C VAL A 406 22.80 -20.37 6.69
N ASP A 407 24.02 -20.14 6.19
CA ASP A 407 24.73 -18.88 6.41
C ASP A 407 24.36 -17.89 5.31
N ILE A 408 23.38 -17.02 5.58
CA ILE A 408 22.87 -16.05 4.60
C ILE A 408 23.96 -15.08 4.11
N ARG A 409 25.04 -14.86 4.87
CA ARG A 409 26.15 -13.97 4.48
C ARG A 409 26.83 -14.43 3.18
N GLY A 410 26.81 -15.73 2.89
CA GLY A 410 27.27 -16.29 1.63
C GLY A 410 26.46 -15.79 0.42
N PHE A 411 25.19 -15.43 0.65
CA PHE A 411 24.23 -15.04 -0.38
C PHE A 411 24.01 -13.53 -0.45
N LEU A 412 24.29 -12.76 0.61
CA LEU A 412 24.17 -11.31 0.57
C LEU A 412 25.16 -10.70 -0.45
N PRO A 413 24.73 -9.72 -1.29
CA PRO A 413 25.64 -8.94 -2.13
C PRO A 413 26.75 -8.27 -1.30
N ARG A 414 27.87 -7.92 -1.94
CA ARG A 414 28.96 -7.20 -1.25
C ARG A 414 28.86 -5.67 -1.42
N ALA A 415 27.99 -5.21 -2.33
CA ALA A 415 27.72 -3.82 -2.58
C ALA A 415 27.40 -3.06 -1.30
N ASP A 416 27.88 -1.83 -1.22
CA ASP A 416 27.51 -0.85 -0.20
C ASP A 416 26.25 -0.08 -0.57
N HIS A 417 25.48 -0.53 -1.56
CA HIS A 417 24.19 0.03 -2.01
C HIS A 417 23.12 -1.06 -2.15
N GLY A 418 21.90 -0.67 -2.52
CA GLY A 418 20.75 -1.56 -2.64
C GLY A 418 19.97 -1.73 -1.33
N SER A 419 18.84 -2.41 -1.41
CA SER A 419 17.93 -2.64 -0.29
C SER A 419 17.72 -4.14 -0.06
N ILE A 420 17.64 -4.55 1.20
CA ILE A 420 17.44 -5.95 1.57
C ILE A 420 16.34 -6.05 2.63
N ILE A 421 15.39 -6.95 2.42
CA ILE A 421 14.39 -7.38 3.41
C ILE A 421 14.67 -8.84 3.75
N ILE A 422 14.66 -9.19 5.03
CA ILE A 422 14.76 -10.57 5.51
C ILE A 422 13.53 -10.85 6.37
N THR A 423 12.80 -11.93 6.10
CA THR A 423 11.71 -12.40 6.98
C THR A 423 12.19 -13.64 7.74
N THR A 424 11.95 -13.69 9.06
CA THR A 424 12.40 -14.81 9.90
C THR A 424 11.58 -14.98 11.18
N ARG A 425 11.51 -16.20 11.71
CA ARG A 425 11.06 -16.51 13.08
C ARG A 425 12.19 -16.42 14.09
N SER A 426 13.44 -16.51 13.64
CA SER A 426 14.60 -16.51 14.51
C SER A 426 14.95 -15.10 14.99
N ALA A 427 15.07 -14.93 16.30
CA ALA A 427 15.56 -13.70 16.91
C ALA A 427 17.10 -13.54 16.81
N GLN A 428 17.80 -14.53 16.23
CA GLN A 428 19.27 -14.57 16.19
C GLN A 428 19.87 -13.93 14.92
N VAL A 429 19.04 -13.42 14.00
CA VAL A 429 19.46 -12.90 12.68
C VAL A 429 19.92 -11.43 12.78
N SER A 430 21.22 -11.20 12.98
CA SER A 430 21.79 -9.87 13.27
C SER A 430 22.17 -9.03 12.05
N GLN A 431 21.78 -9.41 10.83
CA GLN A 431 22.30 -8.82 9.59
C GLN A 431 21.62 -7.50 9.17
N GLY A 432 20.85 -6.83 10.04
CA GLY A 432 20.18 -5.56 9.73
C GLY A 432 19.42 -4.92 10.89
N HIS A 433 18.60 -3.92 10.56
CA HIS A 433 17.70 -3.27 11.51
C HIS A 433 16.46 -4.13 11.77
N TYR A 434 16.17 -4.38 13.03
CA TYR A 434 15.05 -5.25 13.42
C TYR A 434 13.73 -4.50 13.50
N ILE A 435 12.71 -5.06 12.87
CA ILE A 435 11.30 -4.70 13.12
C ILE A 435 10.62 -5.94 13.69
N HIS A 436 10.25 -5.85 14.97
CA HIS A 436 9.51 -6.92 15.64
C HIS A 436 8.03 -6.86 15.26
N VAL A 437 7.60 -7.79 14.42
CA VAL A 437 6.19 -7.91 14.02
C VAL A 437 5.41 -8.61 15.13
N ARG A 438 4.61 -7.83 15.85
CA ARG A 438 3.83 -8.29 17.03
C ARG A 438 2.44 -8.77 16.66
N LYS A 439 1.68 -9.35 17.60
CA LYS A 439 0.24 -9.63 17.42
C LYS A 439 -0.57 -8.34 17.22
N LEU A 440 -1.72 -8.44 16.57
CA LEU A 440 -2.65 -7.32 16.43
C LEU A 440 -3.26 -7.00 17.79
N ALA A 441 -2.89 -5.85 18.36
CA ALA A 441 -3.37 -5.44 19.68
C ALA A 441 -4.77 -4.82 19.62
N ASN A 442 -5.13 -4.21 18.48
CA ASN A 442 -6.42 -3.59 18.30
C ASN A 442 -7.44 -4.62 17.83
N ILE A 443 -8.51 -4.78 18.60
CA ILE A 443 -9.57 -5.73 18.29
C ILE A 443 -10.28 -5.43 16.97
N HIS A 444 -10.35 -4.16 16.58
CA HIS A 444 -10.96 -3.75 15.30
C HIS A 444 -10.18 -4.30 14.11
N GLU A 445 -8.85 -4.35 14.18
CA GLU A 445 -8.00 -4.93 13.12
C GLU A 445 -8.25 -6.44 13.00
N GLY A 446 -8.42 -7.14 14.13
CA GLY A 446 -8.75 -8.57 14.12
C GLY A 446 -10.16 -8.85 13.59
N LEU A 447 -11.14 -8.00 13.93
CA LEU A 447 -12.49 -8.06 13.40
C LEU A 447 -12.52 -7.77 11.89
N GLU A 448 -11.71 -6.84 11.41
CA GLU A 448 -11.60 -6.52 9.99
C GLU A 448 -11.09 -7.74 9.20
N ILE A 449 -10.01 -8.40 9.66
CA ILE A 449 -9.54 -9.66 9.03
C ILE A 449 -10.65 -10.72 9.01
N LEU A 450 -11.33 -10.92 10.13
CA LEU A 450 -12.40 -11.92 10.25
C LEU A 450 -13.60 -11.59 9.35
N SER A 451 -13.99 -10.32 9.26
CA SER A 451 -15.04 -9.81 8.38
C SER A 451 -14.70 -10.11 6.92
N ASN A 452 -13.49 -9.73 6.51
CA ASN A 452 -13.02 -9.85 5.12
C ASN A 452 -12.94 -11.31 4.67
N THR A 453 -12.44 -12.19 5.55
CA THR A 453 -12.23 -13.62 5.24
C THR A 453 -13.49 -14.47 5.41
N SER A 454 -14.45 -14.07 6.25
CA SER A 454 -15.74 -14.75 6.36
C SER A 454 -16.81 -14.20 5.40
N LYS A 455 -16.55 -13.06 4.75
CA LYS A 455 -17.49 -12.30 3.91
C LYS A 455 -18.77 -11.91 4.65
N ARG A 456 -18.68 -11.71 5.97
CA ARG A 456 -19.80 -11.32 6.82
C ARG A 456 -19.65 -9.86 7.21
N GLU A 457 -20.68 -9.07 6.93
CA GLU A 457 -20.68 -7.64 7.23
C GLU A 457 -21.20 -7.35 8.65
N ASN A 458 -20.93 -6.14 9.14
CA ASN A 458 -21.47 -5.60 10.40
C ASN A 458 -21.13 -6.41 11.67
N ILE A 459 -20.03 -7.17 11.66
CA ILE A 459 -19.63 -8.02 12.80
C ILE A 459 -19.00 -7.24 13.96
N GLU A 460 -18.73 -5.94 13.80
CA GLU A 460 -18.09 -5.10 14.81
C GLU A 460 -18.89 -5.00 16.12
N LYS A 461 -20.21 -5.18 16.05
CA LYS A 461 -21.11 -5.15 17.22
C LYS A 461 -21.52 -6.55 17.67
N ASP A 462 -21.12 -7.59 16.95
CA ASP A 462 -21.44 -8.97 17.27
C ASP A 462 -20.57 -9.44 18.46
N ARG A 463 -21.23 -9.80 19.56
CA ARG A 463 -20.55 -10.20 20.80
C ARG A 463 -19.74 -11.48 20.63
N ASP A 464 -20.22 -12.42 19.81
CA ASP A 464 -19.55 -13.70 19.58
C ASP A 464 -18.35 -13.53 18.62
N ALA A 465 -18.46 -12.64 17.63
CA ALA A 465 -17.32 -12.28 16.78
C ALA A 465 -16.20 -11.63 17.59
N ILE A 466 -16.55 -10.66 18.46
CA ILE A 466 -15.61 -10.03 19.41
C ILE A 466 -14.97 -11.07 20.33
N ALA A 467 -15.75 -12.03 20.84
CA ALA A 467 -15.24 -13.09 21.71
C ALA A 467 -14.29 -14.02 20.96
N LEU A 468 -14.59 -14.36 19.71
CA LEU A 468 -13.73 -15.19 18.87
C LEU A 468 -12.39 -14.50 18.58
N VAL A 469 -12.40 -13.21 18.20
CA VAL A 469 -11.17 -12.45 17.94
C VAL A 469 -10.28 -12.38 19.19
N LYS A 470 -10.88 -12.21 20.38
CA LYS A 470 -10.15 -12.25 21.66
C LYS A 470 -9.54 -13.62 21.93
N GLU A 471 -10.29 -14.68 21.68
CA GLU A 471 -9.80 -16.06 21.90
C GLU A 471 -8.63 -16.39 20.96
N LEU A 472 -8.67 -15.91 19.72
CA LEU A 472 -7.61 -16.08 18.72
C LEU A 472 -6.40 -15.15 18.92
N ASP A 473 -6.44 -14.29 19.95
CA ASP A 473 -5.31 -13.49 20.46
C ASP A 473 -4.61 -12.63 19.39
N GLY A 474 -5.36 -12.11 18.42
CA GLY A 474 -4.83 -11.19 17.40
C GLY A 474 -3.78 -11.82 16.46
N LEU A 475 -3.75 -13.14 16.31
CA LEU A 475 -2.92 -13.86 15.33
C LEU A 475 -3.57 -13.81 13.94
N PRO A 476 -2.98 -13.11 12.94
CA PRO A 476 -3.61 -12.92 11.62
C PRO A 476 -3.96 -14.24 10.92
N LEU A 477 -3.03 -15.20 10.87
CA LEU A 477 -3.29 -16.49 10.22
C LEU A 477 -4.42 -17.29 10.89
N ALA A 478 -4.52 -17.25 12.22
CA ALA A 478 -5.59 -17.92 12.96
C ALA A 478 -6.95 -17.28 12.66
N LEU A 479 -7.00 -15.95 12.60
CA LEU A 479 -8.19 -15.17 12.24
C LEU A 479 -8.64 -15.46 10.81
N SER A 480 -7.71 -15.44 9.85
CA SER A 480 -8.01 -15.72 8.44
C SER A 480 -8.50 -17.15 8.22
N ALA A 481 -7.89 -18.14 8.87
CA ALA A 481 -8.32 -19.53 8.76
C ALA A 481 -9.70 -19.77 9.42
N ALA A 482 -10.00 -19.10 10.54
CA ALA A 482 -11.33 -19.14 11.14
C ALA A 482 -12.38 -18.48 10.23
N GLY A 483 -12.04 -17.35 9.61
CA GLY A 483 -12.91 -16.66 8.65
C GLY A 483 -13.21 -17.50 7.41
N ALA A 484 -12.19 -18.11 6.80
CA ALA A 484 -12.36 -19.00 5.64
C ALA A 484 -13.28 -20.19 5.95
N TYR A 485 -13.18 -20.78 7.15
CA TYR A 485 -14.14 -21.78 7.61
C TYR A 485 -15.56 -21.21 7.68
N LEU A 486 -15.73 -20.03 8.26
CA LEU A 486 -17.03 -19.38 8.46
C LEU A 486 -17.67 -18.88 7.15
N GLU A 487 -16.88 -18.66 6.10
CA GLU A 487 -17.42 -18.37 4.76
C GLU A 487 -18.18 -19.59 4.20
N HIS A 488 -17.64 -20.79 4.38
CA HIS A 488 -18.11 -22.00 3.70
C HIS A 488 -18.98 -22.93 4.56
N VAL A 489 -19.13 -22.61 5.85
CA VAL A 489 -19.96 -23.37 6.77
C VAL A 489 -21.02 -22.45 7.37
N THR A 490 -22.27 -22.95 7.43
CA THR A 490 -23.44 -22.21 7.97
C THR A 490 -23.38 -21.94 9.48
N THR A 491 -22.27 -22.31 10.13
CA THR A 491 -22.00 -22.11 11.56
C THR A 491 -21.92 -20.62 11.91
N ASN A 492 -22.62 -20.19 12.96
CA ASN A 492 -22.48 -18.83 13.50
C ASN A 492 -21.21 -18.70 14.37
N PHE A 493 -20.83 -17.48 14.75
CA PHE A 493 -19.62 -17.23 15.55
C PHE A 493 -19.63 -17.97 16.89
N SER A 494 -20.78 -18.04 17.56
CA SER A 494 -20.94 -18.72 18.86
C SER A 494 -20.66 -20.22 18.76
N ASP A 495 -21.26 -20.87 17.76
CA ASP A 495 -21.05 -22.30 17.52
C ASP A 495 -19.60 -22.60 17.11
N TYR A 496 -18.97 -21.75 16.30
CA TYR A 496 -17.56 -21.91 15.95
C TYR A 496 -16.65 -21.74 17.17
N LEU A 497 -16.90 -20.74 18.02
CA LEU A 497 -16.16 -20.54 19.26
C LEU A 497 -16.28 -21.76 20.20
N ARG A 498 -17.45 -22.41 20.26
CA ARG A 498 -17.63 -23.67 20.99
C ARG A 498 -16.80 -24.81 20.40
N LEU A 499 -16.77 -24.94 19.08
CA LEU A 499 -15.94 -25.93 18.38
C LEU A 499 -14.45 -25.67 18.66
N TYR A 500 -14.01 -24.42 18.58
CA TYR A 500 -12.65 -23.99 18.92
C TYR A 500 -12.25 -24.43 20.33
N LYS A 501 -13.05 -24.08 21.34
CA LYS A 501 -12.77 -24.46 22.74
C LYS A 501 -12.75 -25.97 22.95
N THR A 502 -13.60 -26.71 22.25
CA THR A 502 -13.64 -28.17 22.34
C THR A 502 -12.40 -28.80 21.71
N SER A 503 -12.02 -28.35 20.51
CA SER A 503 -10.83 -28.82 19.79
C SER A 503 -9.55 -28.47 20.55
N TRP A 504 -9.48 -27.28 21.12
CA TRP A 504 -8.37 -26.82 21.97
C TRP A 504 -8.13 -27.77 23.16
N LEU A 505 -9.19 -28.13 23.90
CA LEU A 505 -9.10 -29.06 25.03
C LEU A 505 -8.66 -30.46 24.59
N LYS A 506 -9.05 -30.90 23.39
CA LYS A 506 -8.60 -32.18 22.82
C LYS A 506 -7.11 -32.14 22.50
N LEU A 507 -6.63 -31.10 21.80
CA LEU A 507 -5.23 -30.89 21.45
C LEU A 507 -4.32 -30.81 22.69
N GLN A 508 -4.76 -30.15 23.76
CA GLN A 508 -4.02 -30.11 25.02
C GLN A 508 -3.78 -31.50 25.62
N ARG A 509 -4.69 -32.45 25.41
CA ARG A 509 -4.57 -33.82 25.92
C ARG A 509 -3.72 -34.71 25.01
N THR A 510 -3.82 -34.53 23.69
CA THR A 510 -3.20 -35.43 22.71
C THR A 510 -1.79 -35.00 22.29
N SER A 511 -1.47 -33.70 22.38
CA SER A 511 -0.22 -33.13 21.85
C SER A 511 0.45 -32.18 22.86
N PRO A 512 0.88 -32.67 24.05
CA PRO A 512 1.44 -31.83 25.10
C PRO A 512 2.77 -31.17 24.74
N GLN A 513 3.46 -31.68 23.70
CA GLN A 513 4.74 -31.16 23.20
C GLN A 513 4.61 -29.82 22.44
N LEU A 514 3.40 -29.42 22.03
CA LEU A 514 3.14 -28.07 21.54
C LEU A 514 3.27 -27.11 22.74
N SER A 515 4.45 -26.54 22.91
CA SER A 515 4.85 -25.83 24.13
C SER A 515 4.31 -24.40 24.19
N SER A 516 4.05 -23.76 23.06
CA SER A 516 3.54 -22.39 23.00
C SER A 516 2.01 -22.33 22.82
N TYR A 517 1.36 -21.36 23.46
CA TYR A 517 -0.07 -21.06 23.27
C TYR A 517 -0.40 -20.72 21.81
N GLU A 518 0.58 -20.15 21.10
CA GLU A 518 0.46 -19.65 19.74
C GLU A 518 0.40 -20.78 18.71
N ASP A 519 1.29 -21.77 18.84
CA ASP A 519 1.25 -22.99 18.02
C ASP A 519 -0.08 -23.70 18.22
N ARG A 520 -0.56 -23.77 19.47
CA ARG A 520 -1.86 -24.39 19.78
C ARG A 520 -3.03 -23.64 19.15
N SER A 521 -3.00 -22.31 19.04
CA SER A 521 -4.12 -21.54 18.48
C SER A 521 -4.25 -21.79 16.98
N LEU A 522 -3.11 -21.75 16.28
CA LEU A 522 -3.03 -22.10 14.86
C LEU A 522 -3.41 -23.56 14.63
N HIS A 523 -2.86 -24.51 15.40
CA HIS A 523 -3.19 -25.91 15.29
C HIS A 523 -4.68 -26.19 15.55
N THR A 524 -5.32 -25.48 16.49
CA THR A 524 -6.73 -25.68 16.81
C THR A 524 -7.62 -25.26 15.65
N THR A 525 -7.38 -24.08 15.08
CA THR A 525 -8.09 -23.60 13.89
C THR A 525 -7.86 -24.54 12.70
N TRP A 526 -6.61 -24.96 12.48
CA TRP A 526 -6.26 -25.90 11.42
C TRP A 526 -6.95 -27.26 11.60
N GLN A 527 -6.97 -27.81 12.82
CA GLN A 527 -7.58 -29.12 13.10
C GLN A 527 -9.09 -29.11 12.85
N ILE A 528 -9.80 -28.04 13.21
CA ILE A 528 -11.24 -27.91 12.95
C ILE A 528 -11.53 -27.93 11.46
N THR A 529 -10.73 -27.19 10.69
CA THR A 529 -10.83 -27.15 9.24
C THR A 529 -10.46 -28.50 8.62
N PHE A 530 -9.39 -29.14 9.10
CA PHE A 530 -8.95 -30.45 8.64
C PHE A 530 -10.02 -31.53 8.88
N ASP A 531 -10.59 -31.60 10.08
CA ASP A 531 -11.65 -32.55 10.43
C ASP A 531 -12.88 -32.36 9.52
N ARG A 532 -13.21 -31.11 9.18
CA ARG A 532 -14.31 -30.79 8.26
C ARG A 532 -14.00 -31.23 6.82
N ILE A 533 -12.79 -31.00 6.35
CA ILE A 533 -12.34 -31.43 5.02
C ILE A 533 -12.36 -32.95 4.93
N GLU A 534 -11.86 -33.67 5.94
CA GLU A 534 -11.83 -35.14 5.96
C GLU A 534 -13.24 -35.73 5.89
N GLN A 535 -14.22 -35.11 6.58
CA GLN A 535 -15.64 -35.50 6.50
C GLN A 535 -16.26 -35.23 5.12
N GLN A 536 -15.87 -34.14 4.45
CA GLN A 536 -16.45 -33.74 3.16
C GLN A 536 -15.79 -34.45 1.97
N ASN A 537 -14.47 -34.62 2.00
CA ASN A 537 -13.68 -35.31 1.01
C ASN A 537 -12.41 -35.91 1.65
N ALA A 538 -12.43 -37.21 1.92
CA ALA A 538 -11.30 -37.91 2.50
C ALA A 538 -10.03 -37.88 1.62
N ALA A 539 -10.16 -37.75 0.29
CA ALA A 539 -9.02 -37.66 -0.60
C ALA A 539 -8.30 -36.31 -0.45
N SER A 540 -9.02 -35.18 -0.29
CA SER A 540 -8.44 -33.88 0.02
C SER A 540 -7.63 -33.89 1.32
N ALA A 541 -8.15 -34.53 2.37
CA ALA A 541 -7.45 -34.65 3.64
C ALA A 541 -6.19 -35.53 3.55
N LYS A 542 -6.25 -36.65 2.81
CA LYS A 542 -5.08 -37.49 2.53
C LYS A 542 -4.05 -36.77 1.65
N LEU A 543 -4.51 -35.97 0.69
CA LEU A 543 -3.67 -35.17 -0.17
C LEU A 543 -2.86 -34.14 0.63
N LEU A 544 -3.48 -33.44 1.57
CA LEU A 544 -2.80 -32.55 2.53
C LEU A 544 -1.71 -33.28 3.33
N LYS A 545 -2.02 -34.47 3.86
CA LYS A 545 -1.04 -35.30 4.60
C LYS A 545 0.12 -35.72 3.68
N LEU A 546 -0.16 -36.09 2.44
CA LEU A 546 0.87 -36.42 1.46
C LEU A 546 1.76 -35.22 1.15
N TRP A 547 1.17 -34.03 0.97
CA TRP A 547 1.90 -32.79 0.68
C TRP A 547 2.81 -32.31 1.81
N SER A 548 2.54 -32.70 3.06
CA SER A 548 3.45 -32.40 4.18
C SER A 548 4.86 -33.00 4.03
N TYR A 549 5.06 -33.91 3.08
CA TYR A 549 6.37 -34.50 2.75
C TYR A 549 7.10 -33.80 1.60
N PHE A 550 6.48 -32.83 0.91
CA PHE A 550 7.02 -32.14 -0.25
C PHE A 550 7.40 -30.70 0.10
N ASP A 551 8.30 -30.08 -0.69
CA ASP A 551 8.48 -28.63 -0.63
C ASP A 551 7.22 -27.94 -1.17
N ARG A 552 6.93 -26.75 -0.63
CA ARG A 552 5.71 -25.96 -0.88
C ARG A 552 5.43 -25.61 -2.35
N ARG A 553 6.38 -25.83 -3.26
CA ARG A 553 6.27 -25.52 -4.71
C ARG A 553 6.17 -26.74 -5.62
N ASP A 554 6.42 -27.95 -5.11
CA ASP A 554 6.60 -29.13 -5.96
C ASP A 554 5.34 -30.01 -6.02
N VAL A 555 4.18 -29.39 -6.23
CA VAL A 555 2.90 -30.07 -6.08
C VAL A 555 1.97 -29.81 -7.26
N TRP A 556 1.88 -30.79 -8.16
CA TRP A 556 1.02 -30.75 -9.35
C TRP A 556 0.45 -32.13 -9.70
N PHE A 557 -0.54 -32.17 -10.59
CA PHE A 557 -1.30 -33.38 -10.92
C PHE A 557 -0.43 -34.53 -11.45
N GLU A 558 0.46 -34.26 -12.40
CA GLU A 558 1.33 -35.24 -13.06
C GLU A 558 2.29 -35.93 -12.08
N LEU A 559 2.74 -35.23 -11.04
CA LEU A 559 3.61 -35.80 -10.01
C LEU A 559 2.95 -37.00 -9.33
N ILE A 560 1.64 -36.88 -9.06
CA ILE A 560 0.87 -37.89 -8.32
C ILE A 560 0.24 -38.90 -9.28
N ARG A 561 -0.07 -38.49 -10.51
CA ARG A 561 -0.66 -39.34 -11.56
C ARG A 561 0.17 -40.59 -11.87
N HIS A 562 1.48 -40.51 -11.77
CA HIS A 562 2.38 -41.63 -12.07
C HIS A 562 2.71 -42.51 -10.86
N ILE A 563 2.10 -42.26 -9.70
CA ILE A 563 2.24 -43.12 -8.52
C ILE A 563 1.50 -44.43 -8.76
N ASN A 564 2.22 -45.43 -9.26
CA ASN A 564 1.76 -46.81 -9.39
C ASN A 564 1.90 -47.54 -8.05
N SER A 565 1.06 -47.18 -7.08
CA SER A 565 0.79 -47.99 -5.89
C SER A 565 -0.45 -48.84 -6.17
N ALA A 566 -0.28 -50.16 -6.28
CA ALA A 566 -1.40 -51.09 -6.44
C ALA A 566 -2.33 -51.12 -5.21
N ASP A 567 -1.85 -50.61 -4.07
CA ASP A 567 -2.50 -50.74 -2.75
C ASP A 567 -3.24 -49.48 -2.28
N ASP A 568 -3.19 -48.36 -3.04
CA ASP A 568 -3.82 -47.09 -2.65
C ASP A 568 -5.00 -46.69 -3.56
N GLU A 569 -6.17 -47.28 -3.30
CA GLU A 569 -7.44 -47.02 -4.01
C GLU A 569 -7.81 -45.51 -4.05
N TRP A 570 -7.42 -44.75 -3.02
CA TRP A 570 -7.72 -43.32 -2.95
C TRP A 570 -6.86 -42.49 -3.92
N ILE A 571 -5.59 -42.87 -4.17
CA ILE A 571 -4.73 -42.20 -5.14
C ILE A 571 -5.25 -42.48 -6.54
N GLN A 572 -5.58 -43.73 -6.84
CA GLN A 572 -6.15 -44.12 -8.13
C GLN A 572 -7.45 -43.37 -8.44
N LYS A 573 -8.31 -43.18 -7.44
CA LYS A 573 -9.54 -42.39 -7.59
C LYS A 573 -9.24 -40.91 -7.79
N LEU A 574 -8.30 -40.35 -7.04
CA LEU A 574 -7.88 -38.94 -7.13
C LEU A 574 -7.24 -38.62 -8.50
N THR A 575 -6.41 -39.53 -9.02
CA THR A 575 -5.62 -39.33 -10.24
C THR A 575 -6.27 -39.91 -11.50
N LYS A 576 -7.49 -40.46 -11.38
CA LYS A 576 -8.26 -41.02 -12.50
C LYS A 576 -8.42 -40.03 -13.66
N ASP A 577 -8.66 -38.77 -13.31
CA ASP A 577 -8.75 -37.64 -14.25
C ASP A 577 -8.41 -36.34 -13.51
N GLU A 578 -8.09 -35.30 -14.27
CA GLU A 578 -7.69 -34.00 -13.74
C GLU A 578 -8.84 -33.30 -13.01
N LEU A 579 -10.10 -33.63 -13.33
CA LEU A 579 -11.27 -33.05 -12.68
C LEU A 579 -11.37 -33.49 -11.21
N ASN A 580 -11.19 -34.79 -10.92
CA ASN A 580 -11.23 -35.29 -9.54
C ASN A 580 -10.12 -34.68 -8.68
N PHE A 581 -8.91 -34.52 -9.26
CA PHE A 581 -7.81 -33.84 -8.59
C PHE A 581 -8.14 -32.36 -8.34
N ASN A 582 -8.60 -31.64 -9.36
CA ASN A 582 -8.97 -30.23 -9.25
C ASN A 582 -10.14 -30.03 -8.28
N GLU A 583 -11.12 -30.93 -8.19
CA GLU A 583 -12.18 -30.87 -7.18
C GLU A 583 -11.63 -31.03 -5.76
N ALA A 584 -10.70 -31.98 -5.56
CA ALA A 584 -10.06 -32.20 -4.27
C ALA A 584 -9.23 -30.99 -3.84
N VAL A 585 -8.45 -30.40 -4.75
CA VAL A 585 -7.63 -29.22 -4.50
C VAL A 585 -8.49 -27.96 -4.33
N ALA A 586 -9.53 -27.78 -5.15
CA ALA A 586 -10.46 -26.66 -5.01
C ALA A 586 -11.12 -26.62 -3.62
N LEU A 587 -11.40 -27.78 -3.01
CA LEU A 587 -11.87 -27.83 -1.64
C LEU A 587 -10.83 -27.30 -0.64
N LEU A 588 -9.56 -27.66 -0.81
CA LEU A 588 -8.45 -27.16 0.03
C LEU A 588 -8.26 -25.64 -0.13
N CYS A 589 -8.36 -25.14 -1.35
CA CYS A 589 -8.28 -23.71 -1.65
C CYS A 589 -9.45 -22.92 -1.05
N ARG A 590 -10.68 -23.45 -1.09
CA ARG A 590 -11.84 -22.80 -0.44
C ARG A 590 -11.59 -22.56 1.05
N PHE A 591 -10.99 -23.54 1.73
CA PHE A 591 -10.67 -23.41 3.16
C PHE A 591 -9.36 -22.66 3.45
N GLY A 592 -8.70 -22.09 2.42
CA GLY A 592 -7.48 -21.30 2.59
C GLY A 592 -6.26 -22.09 3.06
N LEU A 593 -6.25 -23.42 2.87
CA LEU A 593 -5.12 -24.29 3.25
C LEU A 593 -4.09 -24.44 2.12
N VAL A 594 -4.47 -24.09 0.89
CA VAL A 594 -3.68 -24.24 -0.34
C VAL A 594 -3.99 -23.06 -1.25
N ASP A 595 -2.98 -22.48 -1.86
CA ASP A 595 -3.13 -21.44 -2.88
C ASP A 595 -2.94 -22.04 -4.29
N ALA A 596 -3.73 -21.56 -5.24
CA ALA A 596 -3.63 -21.94 -6.64
C ALA A 596 -2.54 -21.13 -7.34
N ASP A 597 -1.54 -21.76 -7.95
CA ASP A 597 -0.62 -21.03 -8.81
C ASP A 597 -1.31 -20.71 -10.15
N ARG A 598 -1.33 -19.43 -10.52
CA ARG A 598 -2.00 -18.93 -11.74
C ARG A 598 -1.00 -18.37 -12.77
N SER A 599 0.29 -18.60 -12.57
CA SER A 599 1.34 -18.02 -13.41
C SER A 599 1.23 -18.45 -14.89
N PRO A 600 1.37 -17.52 -15.86
CA PRO A 600 1.20 -17.82 -17.30
C PRO A 600 2.32 -18.69 -17.91
N GLN A 601 3.46 -18.86 -17.24
CA GLN A 601 4.67 -19.45 -17.81
C GLN A 601 4.59 -20.98 -18.01
N HIS A 602 3.59 -21.67 -17.46
CA HIS A 602 3.37 -23.10 -17.68
C HIS A 602 2.35 -23.44 -18.79
N GLN A 603 1.97 -22.49 -19.66
CA GLN A 603 1.07 -22.81 -20.79
C GLN A 603 1.71 -23.66 -21.91
N PHE A 604 3.01 -23.98 -21.85
CA PHE A 604 3.63 -24.99 -22.71
C PHE A 604 3.84 -26.31 -21.95
N GLY A 605 2.73 -26.87 -21.49
CA GLY A 605 2.63 -28.16 -20.83
C GLY A 605 1.35 -28.15 -20.00
N SER A 606 0.29 -28.81 -20.47
CA SER A 606 -1.03 -28.82 -19.84
C SER A 606 -0.99 -29.38 -18.40
N GLY A 607 -0.69 -28.55 -17.40
CA GLY A 607 -0.71 -28.91 -15.98
C GLY A 607 -0.52 -27.68 -15.08
N GLY A 608 -1.51 -27.37 -14.23
CA GLY A 608 -1.43 -26.28 -13.25
C GLY A 608 -0.69 -26.69 -11.96
N ALA A 609 0.14 -25.80 -11.43
CA ALA A 609 0.84 -25.98 -10.16
C ALA A 609 0.05 -25.40 -8.96
N TRP A 610 0.24 -25.94 -7.75
CA TRP A 610 -0.46 -25.51 -6.53
C TRP A 610 0.51 -25.38 -5.35
N GLN A 611 0.26 -24.45 -4.42
CA GLN A 611 1.11 -24.13 -3.28
C GLN A 611 0.44 -24.47 -1.94
N GLY A 612 1.09 -25.25 -1.07
CA GLY A 612 0.58 -25.61 0.27
C GLY A 612 1.24 -24.81 1.41
N TRP A 613 0.54 -24.65 2.53
CA TRP A 613 1.15 -24.16 3.77
C TRP A 613 1.92 -25.29 4.49
N PRO A 614 3.08 -25.01 5.14
CA PRO A 614 3.81 -26.00 5.93
C PRO A 614 3.02 -26.52 7.13
#